data_AF-A0A392U163-F1
#
_entry.id   AF-A0A392U163-F1
#
_cell.length_a   1.000
_cell.length_b   1.000
_cell.length_c   1.000
_cell.angle_alpha   90.00
_cell.angle_beta   90.00
_cell.angle_gamma   90.00
#
_symmetry.space_group_name_H-M   'P 1'
#
loop_
_entity.id
_entity.type
_entity.pdbx_description
1 polymer ?
#
loop_
_entity_poly.entity_id
_entity_poly.type
_entity_poly.pdbx_seq_one_letter_code
_entity_poly.pdbx_strand_id
1 'polypeptide(L)' 'MSRIDRFLLSEDWCLLWPNCLQTAQLRGLSDHCPLLLSVDEEDWGPRPLRMLKCWHD' A
#
# COMPACT_ATOMS: atom_id res chain seq x y z
N MET A 1 2.19 -12.32 -15.90
CA MET A 1 2.07 -12.00 -14.46
C MET A 1 0.60 -11.82 -14.14
N SER A 2 0.08 -12.54 -13.15
CA SER A 2 -1.31 -12.38 -12.69
C SER A 2 -1.39 -11.19 -11.73
N ARG A 3 -2.42 -10.33 -11.89
CA ARG A 3 -2.68 -9.20 -10.98
C ARG A 3 -3.55 -9.68 -9.81
N ILE A 4 -2.92 -10.29 -8.82
CA ILE A 4 -3.63 -10.87 -7.67
C ILE A 4 -3.69 -9.92 -6.46
N ASP A 5 -2.71 -9.04 -6.32
CA ASP A 5 -2.66 -8.03 -5.26
C ASP A 5 -3.61 -6.87 -5.57
N ARG A 6 -4.45 -6.49 -4.59
CA ARG A 6 -5.45 -5.42 -4.72
C ARG A 6 -5.87 -4.89 -3.36
N PHE A 7 -6.16 -3.59 -3.28
CA PHE A 7 -6.87 -3.00 -2.16
C PHE A 7 -8.39 -3.13 -2.38
N LEU A 8 -9.12 -3.40 -1.31
CA LEU A 8 -10.58 -3.35 -1.28
C LEU A 8 -10.98 -2.15 -0.43
N LEU A 9 -11.72 -1.21 -1.01
CA LEU A 9 -12.12 0.03 -0.37
C LEU A 9 -13.63 0.01 -0.14
N SER A 10 -14.07 0.56 0.99
CA SER A 10 -15.49 0.82 1.24
C SER A 10 -15.95 2.02 0.43
N GLU A 11 -17.27 2.13 0.22
CA GLU A 11 -17.86 3.30 -0.42
C GLU A 11 -17.55 4.58 0.37
N ASP A 12 -17.67 4.53 1.71
CA ASP A 12 -17.32 5.64 2.60
C ASP A 12 -15.86 6.11 2.44
N TRP A 13 -14.92 5.19 2.23
CA TRP A 13 -13.52 5.54 1.96
C TRP A 13 -13.39 6.31 0.65
N CYS A 14 -14.02 5.83 -0.42
CA CYS A 14 -14.00 6.48 -1.72
C CYS A 14 -14.64 7.89 -1.69
N LEU A 15 -15.64 8.09 -0.83
CA LEU A 15 -16.26 9.41 -0.63
C LEU A 15 -15.34 10.36 0.14
N LEU A 16 -14.63 9.86 1.16
CA LEU A 16 -13.72 10.67 1.99
C LEU A 16 -12.41 11.01 1.27
N TRP A 17 -11.90 10.11 0.43
CA TRP A 17 -10.68 10.29 -0.35
C TRP A 17 -10.92 10.04 -1.86
N PRO A 18 -11.61 10.96 -2.55
CA PRO A 18 -11.97 10.79 -3.96
C PRO A 18 -10.76 10.76 -4.90
N ASN A 19 -9.62 11.30 -4.47
CA ASN A 19 -8.36 11.33 -5.21
C ASN A 19 -7.40 10.19 -4.83
N CYS A 20 -7.87 9.14 -4.14
CA CYS A 20 -6.99 8.02 -3.80
C CYS A 20 -6.41 7.36 -5.07
N LEU A 21 -5.12 7.05 -5.03
CA LEU A 21 -4.39 6.54 -6.18
C LEU A 21 -3.61 5.28 -5.80
N GLN A 22 -3.78 4.22 -6.60
CA GLN A 22 -3.03 2.99 -6.46
C GLN A 22 -1.88 2.95 -7.48
N THR A 23 -0.64 2.88 -7.00
CA THR A 23 0.56 2.74 -7.83
C THR A 23 1.26 1.41 -7.57
N ALA A 24 1.65 0.70 -8.62
CA ALA A 24 2.56 -0.43 -8.49
C ALA A 24 4.01 0.08 -8.40
N GLN A 25 4.72 -0.34 -7.36
CA GLN A 25 6.14 -0.04 -7.19
C GLN A 25 7.01 -1.00 -8.00
N LEU A 26 8.25 -0.60 -8.23
CA LEU A 26 9.24 -1.49 -8.83
C LEU A 26 9.41 -2.73 -7.95
N ARG A 27 9.55 -3.88 -8.59
CA ARG A 27 9.79 -5.15 -7.92
C ARG A 27 11.10 -5.06 -7.12
N GLY A 28 11.01 -5.33 -5.83
CA GLY A 28 12.15 -5.42 -4.93
C GLY A 28 12.60 -6.87 -4.73
N LEU A 29 12.79 -7.24 -3.46
CA LEU A 29 13.27 -8.57 -3.05
C LEU A 29 12.18 -9.67 -3.14
N SER A 30 10.90 -9.29 -3.17
CA SER A 30 9.80 -10.23 -3.34
C SER A 30 9.62 -10.64 -4.81
N ASP A 31 9.02 -11.80 -5.02
CA ASP A 31 8.45 -12.24 -6.29
C ASP A 31 7.19 -11.46 -6.69
N HIS A 32 6.61 -10.67 -5.77
CA HIS A 32 5.52 -9.73 -6.02
C HIS A 32 5.98 -8.29 -6.20
N CYS A 33 5.20 -7.51 -6.96
CA CYS A 33 5.35 -6.06 -7.04
C CYS A 33 4.52 -5.40 -5.92
N PRO A 34 5.12 -4.59 -5.02
CA PRO A 34 4.36 -3.91 -3.98
C PRO A 34 3.36 -2.92 -4.59
N LEU A 35 2.16 -2.82 -4.00
CA LEU A 35 1.17 -1.80 -4.32
C LEU A 35 1.16 -0.72 -3.24
N LEU A 36 1.18 0.54 -3.66
CA LEU A 36 1.04 1.71 -2.79
C LEU A 36 -0.32 2.36 -3.04
N LEU A 37 -1.11 2.54 -1.99
CA LEU A 37 -2.29 3.39 -2.00
C LEU A 37 -1.90 4.74 -1.37
N SER A 38 -2.00 5.81 -2.15
CA SER A 38 -1.79 7.18 -1.68
C SER A 38 -3.09 7.96 -1.72
N VAL A 39 -3.35 8.72 -0.67
CA VAL A 39 -4.34 9.80 -0.64
C VAL A 39 -3.59 11.13 -0.58
N ASP A 40 -4.29 12.26 -0.74
CA ASP A 40 -3.68 13.59 -0.63
C ASP A 40 -2.80 13.69 0.63
N GLU A 41 -1.64 14.35 0.52
CA GLU A 41 -0.64 14.40 1.59
C GLU A 41 -1.20 15.05 2.85
N GLU A 42 -1.60 14.22 3.81
CA GLU A 42 -1.63 14.59 5.21
C GLU A 42 -0.30 14.15 5.84
N ASP A 43 0.38 15.09 6.51
CA ASP A 43 1.59 14.76 7.27
C ASP A 43 1.19 14.00 8.53
N TRP A 44 1.11 12.68 8.41
CA TRP A 44 0.88 11.76 9.51
C TRP A 44 2.13 11.56 10.41
N GLY A 45 3.22 12.28 10.14
CA GLY A 45 4.50 12.15 10.82
C GLY A 45 5.39 11.02 10.24
N PRO A 46 6.52 10.70 10.91
CA PRO A 46 7.47 9.73 10.41
C PRO A 46 6.85 8.33 10.30
N ARG A 47 6.96 7.70 9.13
CA ARG A 47 6.45 6.34 8.89
C ARG A 47 7.05 5.38 9.91
N PRO A 48 6.24 4.74 10.76
CA PRO A 48 6.75 3.73 11.66
C PRO A 48 7.16 2.50 10.85
N LEU A 49 8.46 2.31 10.63
CA LEU A 49 8.97 1.07 10.04
C LEU A 49 8.95 -0.02 11.12
N ARG A 50 7.99 -0.95 11.02
CA ARG A 50 8.01 -2.20 11.80
C ARG A 50 8.10 -3.37 10.84
N MET A 51 9.29 -3.92 10.70
CA MET A 51 9.49 -5.21 10.04
C MET A 51 9.30 -6.32 11.07
N LEU A 52 8.21 -7.08 10.94
CA LEU A 52 8.03 -8.29 11.72
C LEU A 52 9.01 -9.35 11.19
N LYS A 53 10.06 -9.62 11.95
CA LYS A 53 10.96 -10.76 11.70
C LYS A 53 10.32 -12.05 12.21
N CYS A 54 9.15 -12.41 11.67
CA CYS A 54 8.46 -13.65 12.04
C CYS A 54 9.03 -14.91 11.35
N TRP A 55 10.10 -14.75 10.57
CA TRP A 55 10.74 -15.82 9.79
C TRP A 55 12.27 -15.86 9.98
N HIS A 56 12.78 -15.20 11.01
CA HIS A 56 14.19 -15.32 11.38
C HIS A 56 14.24 -16.21 12.62
N ASP A 57 14.90 -17.37 12.50
CA ASP A 57 15.27 -18.21 13.64
C ASP A 57 16.23 -17.45 14.58
#